data_AF-A0A840F2U1-F1
#
_entry.id   AF-A0A840F2U1-F1
#
_cell.length_a   1.000
_cell.length_b   1.000
_cell.length_c   1.000
_cell.angle_alpha   90.00
_cell.angle_beta   90.00
_cell.angle_gamma   90.00
#
_symmetry.space_group_name_H-M   'P 1'
#
loop_
_entity.id
_entity.type
_entity.pdbx_description
1 polymer ?
#
loop_
_entity_poly.entity_id
_entity_poly.type
_entity_poly.pdbx_seq_one_letter_code
_entity_poly.pdbx_strand_id
1 'polypeptide(L)'
;MAKAQDKASKEAKAAAKAARKAASKERRQQIWQAFQMQRKDDKALIPLMAGIIVVVTAIFVVLALFAHIGPWWLWGPLGLILGVLISFIVFGRRVQKTVYRKADGQPGAAGWALSNIKGQWRVQQAVVGTSHLDAVHRVIGKPGVILVGEGQASRVKPLLAQEKKKAARVVGDTPIYELIVGNGEGEIPLSKLERHIRKLPGNIDRKRMDALEGRLSALKAKGSGGAAMPKGPMPQGAKMRSAARTVRRR
;
A
#
# COMPACT_ATOMS: atom_id res chain seq x y z
N MET A 1 -18.11 7.53 51.03
CA MET A 1 -17.04 7.57 50.00
C MET A 1 -17.03 6.31 49.11
N ALA A 2 -17.06 5.07 49.64
CA ALA A 2 -16.97 3.83 48.84
C ALA A 2 -18.09 3.59 47.78
N LYS A 3 -19.37 3.86 48.10
CA LYS A 3 -20.50 3.67 47.17
C LYS A 3 -20.47 4.56 45.92
N ALA A 4 -19.78 5.70 45.96
CA ALA A 4 -19.67 6.61 44.82
C ALA A 4 -18.62 6.14 43.80
N GLN A 5 -17.51 5.57 44.27
CA GLN A 5 -16.47 4.97 43.43
C GLN A 5 -16.99 3.71 42.70
N ASP A 6 -17.84 2.91 43.34
CA ASP A 6 -18.48 1.74 42.71
C ASP A 6 -19.47 2.10 41.60
N LYS A 7 -20.25 3.19 41.77
CA LYS A 7 -21.17 3.68 40.72
C LYS A 7 -20.43 4.23 39.52
N ALA A 8 -19.40 5.06 39.75
CA ALA A 8 -18.53 5.57 38.68
C ALA A 8 -17.84 4.43 37.89
N SER A 9 -17.43 3.35 38.56
CA SER A 9 -16.82 2.18 37.90
C SER A 9 -17.82 1.37 37.07
N LYS A 10 -19.10 1.28 37.49
CA LYS A 10 -20.17 0.60 36.73
C LYS A 10 -20.58 1.39 35.50
N GLU A 11 -20.67 2.71 35.61
CA GLU A 11 -20.98 3.61 34.48
C GLU A 11 -19.86 3.60 33.43
N ALA A 12 -18.59 3.63 33.86
CA ALA A 12 -17.44 3.50 32.95
C ALA A 12 -17.42 2.13 32.23
N LYS A 13 -17.75 1.03 32.93
CA LYS A 13 -17.88 -0.31 32.32
C LYS A 13 -19.06 -0.39 31.36
N ALA A 14 -20.19 0.27 31.67
CA ALA A 14 -21.36 0.32 30.80
C ALA A 14 -21.08 1.13 29.52
N ALA A 15 -20.43 2.30 29.63
CA ALA A 15 -19.99 3.12 28.51
C ALA A 15 -18.99 2.37 27.62
N ALA A 16 -18.00 1.68 28.20
CA ALA A 16 -17.06 0.85 27.45
C ALA A 16 -17.75 -0.32 26.73
N LYS A 17 -18.77 -0.95 27.34
CA LYS A 17 -19.56 -2.02 26.72
C LYS A 17 -20.45 -1.47 25.59
N ALA A 18 -21.03 -0.29 25.76
CA ALA A 18 -21.80 0.39 24.71
C ALA A 18 -20.92 0.78 23.52
N ALA A 19 -19.74 1.38 23.78
CA ALA A 19 -18.76 1.70 22.74
C ALA A 19 -18.28 0.45 21.99
N ARG A 20 -17.97 -0.65 22.69
CA ARG A 20 -17.62 -1.94 22.06
C ARG A 20 -18.75 -2.49 21.19
N LYS A 21 -20.01 -2.40 21.64
CA LYS A 21 -21.18 -2.84 20.86
C LYS A 21 -21.39 -1.96 19.62
N ALA A 22 -21.25 -0.64 19.75
CA ALA A 22 -21.35 0.29 18.63
C ALA A 22 -20.25 0.01 17.59
N ALA A 23 -18.98 -0.08 18.02
CA ALA A 23 -17.87 -0.42 17.14
C ALA A 23 -18.03 -1.80 16.48
N SER A 24 -18.57 -2.79 17.19
CA SER A 24 -18.87 -4.10 16.61
C SER A 24 -19.98 -4.02 15.56
N LYS A 25 -21.00 -3.19 15.76
CA LYS A 25 -22.11 -3.01 14.81
C LYS A 25 -21.59 -2.33 13.53
N GLU A 26 -20.82 -1.26 13.69
CA GLU A 26 -20.18 -0.55 12.58
C GLU A 26 -19.25 -1.47 11.79
N ARG A 27 -18.40 -2.25 12.47
CA ARG A 27 -17.52 -3.22 11.80
C ARG A 27 -18.32 -4.26 11.00
N ARG A 28 -19.42 -4.77 11.54
CA ARG A 28 -20.31 -5.71 10.82
C ARG A 28 -20.95 -5.05 9.60
N GLN A 29 -21.40 -3.80 9.73
CA GLN A 29 -21.96 -3.04 8.62
C GLN A 29 -20.94 -2.77 7.52
N GLN A 30 -19.70 -2.40 7.87
CA GLN A 30 -18.61 -2.21 6.91
C GLN A 30 -18.28 -3.50 6.15
N ILE A 31 -18.18 -4.62 6.87
CA ILE A 31 -17.95 -5.93 6.25
C ILE A 31 -19.11 -6.30 5.32
N TRP A 32 -20.35 -6.05 5.75
CA TRP A 32 -21.53 -6.33 4.93
C TRP A 32 -21.59 -5.46 3.67
N GLN A 33 -21.28 -4.17 3.78
CA GLN A 33 -21.21 -3.26 2.63
C GLN A 33 -20.11 -3.69 1.65
N ALA A 34 -18.92 -4.02 2.15
CA ALA A 34 -17.83 -4.55 1.33
C ALA A 34 -18.23 -5.86 0.62
N PHE A 35 -18.93 -6.76 1.32
CA PHE A 35 -19.47 -7.98 0.74
C PHE A 35 -20.49 -7.69 -0.36
N GLN A 36 -21.44 -6.79 -0.13
CA GLN A 36 -22.45 -6.41 -1.12
C GLN A 36 -21.82 -5.78 -2.36
N MET A 37 -20.80 -4.94 -2.19
CA MET A 37 -20.05 -4.36 -3.29
C MET A 37 -19.29 -5.41 -4.08
N GLN A 38 -18.56 -6.30 -3.40
CA GLN A 38 -17.83 -7.38 -4.06
C GLN A 38 -18.75 -8.34 -4.81
N ARG A 39 -19.91 -8.69 -4.24
CA ARG A 39 -20.90 -9.55 -4.91
C ARG A 39 -21.39 -8.95 -6.22
N LYS A 40 -21.56 -7.63 -6.28
CA LYS A 40 -21.96 -6.92 -7.52
C LYS A 40 -20.84 -6.97 -8.56
N ASP A 41 -19.61 -6.77 -8.12
CA ASP A 41 -18.41 -6.77 -8.98
C ASP A 41 -18.03 -8.16 -9.49
N ASP A 42 -18.37 -9.20 -8.72
CA ASP A 42 -17.96 -10.56 -8.96
C ASP A 42 -19.12 -11.54 -8.72
N LYS A 43 -19.97 -11.67 -9.74
CA LYS A 43 -21.17 -12.52 -9.71
C LYS A 43 -20.85 -14.00 -9.50
N ALA A 44 -19.67 -14.44 -9.93
CA ALA A 44 -19.20 -15.81 -9.77
C ALA A 44 -18.63 -16.10 -8.37
N LEU A 45 -18.66 -15.13 -7.44
CA LEU A 45 -18.14 -15.31 -6.08
C LEU A 45 -19.00 -16.28 -5.25
N ILE A 46 -20.32 -16.07 -5.21
CA ILE A 46 -21.25 -16.91 -4.44
C ILE A 46 -21.27 -18.36 -4.92
N PRO A 47 -21.48 -18.66 -6.22
CA PRO A 47 -21.51 -20.06 -6.65
C PRO A 47 -20.18 -20.76 -6.42
N LEU A 48 -19.05 -20.03 -6.54
CA LEU A 48 -17.74 -20.59 -6.24
C LEU A 48 -17.56 -20.87 -4.75
N MET A 49 -17.98 -19.98 -3.86
CA MET A 49 -17.93 -20.19 -2.41
C MET A 49 -18.80 -21.38 -1.99
N ALA A 50 -20.02 -21.48 -2.52
CA ALA A 50 -20.91 -22.62 -2.30
C ALA A 50 -20.28 -23.92 -2.84
N GLY A 51 -19.72 -23.88 -4.05
CA GLY A 51 -19.00 -25.01 -4.65
C GLY A 51 -17.83 -25.50 -3.80
N ILE A 52 -17.00 -24.59 -3.27
CA ILE A 52 -15.90 -24.96 -2.35
C ILE A 52 -16.43 -25.65 -1.10
N ILE A 53 -17.48 -25.11 -0.48
CA ILE A 53 -18.05 -25.69 0.74
C ILE A 53 -18.57 -27.11 0.46
N VAL A 54 -19.31 -27.28 -0.64
CA VAL A 54 -19.86 -28.58 -1.04
C VAL A 54 -18.74 -29.57 -1.33
N VAL A 55 -17.74 -29.18 -2.13
CA VAL A 55 -16.62 -30.06 -2.52
C VAL A 55 -15.79 -30.48 -1.31
N VAL A 56 -15.42 -29.53 -0.43
CA VAL A 56 -14.62 -29.85 0.76
C VAL A 56 -15.41 -30.74 1.72
N THR A 57 -16.70 -30.45 1.93
CA THR A 57 -17.55 -31.29 2.79
C THR A 57 -17.69 -32.70 2.21
N ALA A 58 -17.92 -32.81 0.90
CA ALA A 58 -18.02 -34.10 0.21
C ALA A 58 -16.73 -34.91 0.33
N ILE A 59 -15.56 -34.27 0.16
CA ILE A 59 -14.25 -34.92 0.35
C ILE A 59 -14.13 -35.52 1.75
N PHE A 60 -14.47 -34.77 2.79
CA PHE A 60 -14.38 -35.26 4.17
C PHE A 60 -15.34 -36.42 4.45
N VAL A 61 -16.55 -36.38 3.91
CA VAL A 61 -17.52 -37.48 4.04
C VAL A 61 -17.03 -38.72 3.29
N VAL A 62 -16.56 -38.57 2.05
CA VAL A 62 -16.02 -39.68 1.25
C VAL A 62 -14.80 -40.29 1.94
N LEU A 63 -13.86 -39.48 2.41
CA LEU A 63 -12.69 -39.97 3.15
C LEU A 63 -13.08 -40.74 4.41
N ALA A 64 -14.08 -40.26 5.16
CA ALA A 64 -14.57 -40.96 6.34
C ALA A 64 -15.19 -42.33 6.01
N LEU A 65 -15.94 -42.41 4.89
CA LEU A 65 -16.55 -43.65 4.42
C LEU A 65 -15.51 -44.67 3.93
N PHE A 66 -14.51 -44.24 3.15
CA PHE A 66 -13.51 -45.13 2.58
C PHE A 66 -12.43 -45.55 3.59
N ALA A 67 -11.98 -44.63 4.44
CA ALA A 67 -10.89 -44.90 5.37
C ALA A 67 -11.34 -45.56 6.69
N HIS A 68 -12.64 -45.80 6.88
CA HIS A 68 -13.23 -46.42 8.07
C HIS A 68 -12.83 -45.72 9.40
N ILE A 69 -12.50 -44.42 9.32
CA ILE A 69 -12.01 -43.63 10.46
C ILE A 69 -13.22 -43.15 11.28
N GLY A 70 -13.87 -44.06 12.00
CA GLY A 70 -14.97 -43.73 12.91
C GLY A 70 -16.27 -43.26 12.23
N PRO A 71 -17.20 -42.66 12.99
CA PRO A 71 -18.52 -42.31 12.49
C PRO A 71 -18.47 -41.19 11.44
N TRP A 72 -18.90 -41.48 10.22
CA TRP A 72 -18.92 -40.52 9.10
C TRP A 72 -19.67 -39.22 9.40
N TRP A 73 -20.66 -39.25 10.29
CA TRP A 73 -21.43 -38.09 10.72
C TRP A 73 -20.63 -37.06 11.53
N LEU A 74 -19.47 -37.44 12.11
CA LEU A 74 -18.55 -36.50 12.77
C LEU A 74 -17.65 -35.75 11.78
N TRP A 75 -17.35 -36.34 10.63
CA TRP A 75 -16.48 -35.76 9.61
C TRP A 75 -17.18 -34.74 8.72
N GLY A 76 -18.51 -34.87 8.54
CA GLY A 76 -19.33 -33.90 7.81
C GLY A 76 -19.24 -32.48 8.39
N PRO A 77 -19.53 -32.27 9.70
CA PRO A 77 -19.39 -30.97 10.35
C PRO A 77 -17.96 -30.40 10.29
N LEU A 78 -16.95 -31.25 10.42
CA LEU A 78 -15.55 -30.82 10.31
C LEU A 78 -15.22 -30.34 8.88
N GLY A 79 -15.64 -31.09 7.87
CA GLY A 79 -15.52 -30.71 6.46
C GLY A 79 -16.27 -29.43 6.13
N LEU A 80 -17.44 -29.22 6.72
CA LEU A 80 -18.22 -27.99 6.59
C LEU A 80 -17.47 -26.78 7.16
N ILE A 81 -16.96 -26.89 8.39
CA ILE A 81 -16.18 -25.81 9.03
C ILE A 81 -14.94 -25.47 8.19
N LEU A 82 -14.22 -26.50 7.73
CA LEU A 82 -13.03 -26.30 6.91
C LEU A 82 -13.37 -25.72 5.53
N GLY A 83 -14.46 -26.17 4.92
CA GLY A 83 -14.97 -25.64 3.65
C GLY A 83 -15.34 -24.17 3.75
N VAL A 84 -15.99 -23.75 4.84
CA VAL A 84 -16.28 -22.34 5.13
C VAL A 84 -14.98 -21.55 5.28
N LEU A 85 -14.00 -22.07 6.02
CA LEU A 85 -12.71 -21.39 6.20
C LEU A 85 -11.96 -21.18 4.86
N ILE A 86 -11.88 -22.22 4.02
CA ILE A 86 -11.23 -22.14 2.70
C ILE A 86 -11.98 -21.16 1.79
N SER A 87 -13.31 -21.19 1.82
CA SER A 87 -14.18 -20.25 1.10
C SER A 87 -13.88 -18.78 1.48
N PHE A 88 -13.67 -18.49 2.77
CA PHE A 88 -13.25 -17.15 3.23
C PHE A 88 -11.85 -16.74 2.72
N ILE A 89 -10.89 -17.66 2.66
CA ILE A 89 -9.55 -17.37 2.12
C ILE A 89 -9.64 -17.01 0.63
N VAL A 90 -10.43 -17.76 -0.14
CA VAL A 90 -10.63 -17.49 -1.57
C VAL A 90 -11.38 -16.18 -1.77
N PHE A 91 -12.39 -15.89 -0.96
CA PHE A 91 -13.08 -14.61 -0.95
C PHE A 91 -12.09 -13.43 -0.78
N GLY A 92 -11.23 -13.49 0.24
CA GLY A 92 -10.24 -12.44 0.51
C GLY A 92 -9.28 -12.21 -0.68
N ARG A 93 -8.77 -13.29 -1.27
CA ARG A 93 -7.89 -13.22 -2.46
C ARG A 93 -8.60 -12.59 -3.65
N ARG A 94 -9.89 -12.89 -3.84
CA ARG A 94 -10.67 -12.39 -4.97
C ARG A 94 -11.04 -10.92 -4.80
N VAL A 95 -11.36 -10.49 -3.58
CA VAL A 95 -11.52 -9.07 -3.23
C VAL A 95 -10.25 -8.30 -3.58
N GLN A 96 -9.09 -8.77 -3.12
CA GLN A 96 -7.80 -8.12 -3.44
C GLN A 96 -7.60 -8.01 -4.95
N LYS A 97 -7.82 -9.09 -5.71
CA LYS A 97 -7.69 -9.10 -7.17
C LYS A 97 -8.62 -8.07 -7.84
N THR A 98 -9.88 -7.99 -7.41
CA THR A 98 -10.84 -7.01 -7.95
C THR A 98 -10.43 -5.58 -7.62
N VAL A 99 -10.01 -5.30 -6.39
CA VAL A 99 -9.57 -3.95 -5.97
C VAL A 99 -8.34 -3.52 -6.78
N TYR A 100 -7.32 -4.37 -6.89
CA TYR A 100 -6.14 -4.03 -7.68
C TYR A 100 -6.46 -3.85 -9.17
N ARG A 101 -7.36 -4.66 -9.73
CA ARG A 101 -7.80 -4.50 -11.13
C ARG A 101 -8.54 -3.18 -11.36
N LYS A 102 -9.33 -2.72 -10.40
CA LYS A 102 -10.03 -1.43 -10.49
C LYS A 102 -9.11 -0.24 -10.29
N ALA A 103 -8.10 -0.39 -9.43
CA ALA A 103 -7.08 0.62 -9.18
C ALA A 103 -6.07 0.69 -10.33
N ASP A 104 -5.91 -0.37 -11.11
CA ASP A 104 -4.99 -0.38 -12.24
C ASP A 104 -5.38 0.68 -13.29
N GLY A 105 -4.40 1.49 -13.71
CA GLY A 105 -4.62 2.63 -14.61
C GLY A 105 -5.23 3.89 -13.96
N GLN A 106 -5.57 3.85 -12.67
CA GLN A 106 -5.98 5.06 -11.94
C GLN A 106 -4.75 5.80 -11.41
N PRO A 107 -4.67 7.14 -11.58
CA PRO A 107 -3.55 7.91 -11.06
C PRO A 107 -3.44 7.85 -9.52
N GLY A 108 -2.22 7.67 -9.01
CA GLY A 108 -1.89 7.48 -7.60
C GLY A 108 -2.08 6.05 -7.10
N ALA A 109 -2.45 5.09 -7.96
CA ALA A 109 -2.72 3.72 -7.54
C ALA A 109 -1.46 2.99 -7.08
N ALA A 110 -0.30 3.26 -7.69
CA ALA A 110 0.98 2.70 -7.25
C ALA A 110 1.33 3.21 -5.86
N GLY A 111 1.19 4.52 -5.62
CA GLY A 111 1.39 5.11 -4.30
C GLY A 111 0.51 4.47 -3.21
N TRP A 112 -0.78 4.30 -3.50
CA TRP A 112 -1.73 3.62 -2.61
C TRP A 112 -1.35 2.17 -2.34
N ALA A 113 -1.00 1.41 -3.39
CA ALA A 113 -0.58 0.01 -3.26
C ALA A 113 0.68 -0.11 -2.40
N LEU A 114 1.66 0.76 -2.60
CA LEU A 114 2.89 0.80 -1.83
C LEU A 114 2.64 1.09 -0.34
N SER A 115 1.75 2.04 -0.02
CA SER A 115 1.40 2.34 1.39
C SER A 115 0.70 1.19 2.11
N ASN A 116 0.07 0.28 1.37
CA ASN A 116 -0.62 -0.88 1.93
C ASN A 116 0.30 -2.10 2.12
N ILE A 117 1.57 -2.01 1.70
CA ILE A 117 2.52 -3.12 1.87
C ILE A 117 2.78 -3.35 3.36
N LYS A 118 2.55 -4.59 3.81
CA LYS A 118 2.85 -5.00 5.18
C LYS A 118 4.34 -5.19 5.40
N GLY A 119 4.87 -4.59 6.45
CA GLY A 119 6.25 -4.79 6.91
C GLY A 119 6.93 -3.48 7.30
N GLN A 120 8.24 -3.55 7.50
CA GLN A 120 9.07 -2.38 7.74
C GLN A 120 9.45 -1.75 6.39
N TRP A 121 8.54 -0.97 5.83
CA TRP A 121 8.75 -0.19 4.61
C TRP A 121 8.52 1.29 4.92
N ARG A 122 9.40 2.16 4.43
CA ARG A 122 9.20 3.61 4.49
C ARG A 122 8.78 4.08 3.11
N VAL A 123 7.52 4.45 2.95
CA VAL A 123 6.94 4.83 1.67
C VAL A 123 6.73 6.33 1.64
N GLN A 124 7.37 6.99 0.69
CA GLN A 124 7.13 8.38 0.36
C GLN A 124 6.41 8.43 -0.98
N GLN A 125 5.14 8.79 -0.96
CA GLN A 125 4.34 8.95 -2.17
C GLN A 125 4.69 10.28 -2.89
N ALA A 126 4.62 10.27 -4.23
CA ALA A 126 4.73 11.44 -5.10
C ALA A 126 5.91 12.37 -4.73
N VAL A 127 7.13 11.82 -4.72
CA VAL A 127 8.36 12.59 -4.50
C VAL A 127 8.58 13.58 -5.64
N VAL A 128 8.28 13.13 -6.86
CA VAL A 128 8.25 13.94 -8.08
C VAL A 128 6.92 13.66 -8.76
N GLY A 129 6.27 14.69 -9.28
CA GLY A 129 5.04 14.56 -10.04
C GLY A 129 4.95 15.58 -11.17
N THR A 130 4.19 15.25 -12.21
CA THR A 130 3.88 16.13 -13.33
C THR A 130 2.42 16.56 -13.29
N SER A 131 2.06 17.58 -14.08
CA SER A 131 0.66 17.96 -14.31
C SER A 131 -0.14 16.89 -15.06
N HIS A 132 0.52 15.93 -15.72
CA HIS A 132 -0.10 14.81 -16.42
C HIS A 132 -0.39 13.61 -15.51
N LEU A 133 -0.36 13.81 -14.19
CA LEU A 133 -0.57 12.78 -13.19
C LEU A 133 0.44 11.63 -13.26
N ASP A 134 1.62 11.87 -13.86
CA ASP A 134 2.76 10.97 -13.72
C ASP A 134 3.45 11.25 -12.38
N ALA A 135 3.82 10.20 -11.66
CA ALA A 135 4.42 10.33 -10.34
C ALA A 135 5.58 9.35 -10.14
N VAL A 136 6.55 9.75 -9.33
CA VAL A 136 7.60 8.87 -8.81
C VAL A 136 7.41 8.76 -7.30
N HIS A 137 7.22 7.53 -6.84
CA HIS A 137 7.16 7.16 -5.45
C HIS A 137 8.51 6.59 -5.02
N ARG A 138 8.87 6.79 -3.76
CA ARG A 138 10.11 6.24 -3.20
C ARG A 138 9.77 5.33 -2.04
N VAL A 139 10.39 4.16 -2.03
CA VAL A 139 10.24 3.16 -0.99
C VAL A 139 11.62 2.81 -0.47
N ILE A 140 11.78 2.81 0.85
CA ILE A 140 13.00 2.35 1.53
C ILE A 140 12.65 1.06 2.28
N GLY A 141 13.43 0.03 2.04
CA GLY A 141 13.28 -1.28 2.68
C GLY A 141 14.62 -2.00 2.77
N LYS A 142 14.60 -3.25 3.23
CA LYS A 142 15.82 -4.10 3.29
C LYS A 142 16.59 -4.20 1.98
N PRO A 143 15.96 -4.17 0.78
CA PRO A 143 16.72 -4.19 -0.46
C PRO A 143 17.57 -2.93 -0.71
N GLY A 144 17.20 -1.80 -0.12
CA GLY A 144 17.78 -0.49 -0.41
C GLY A 144 16.68 0.53 -0.74
N VAL A 145 16.98 1.40 -1.71
CA VAL A 145 16.03 2.41 -2.21
C VAL A 145 15.36 1.89 -3.47
N ILE A 146 14.04 1.98 -3.54
CA ILE A 146 13.25 1.57 -4.69
C ILE A 146 12.46 2.77 -5.16
N LEU A 147 12.69 3.17 -6.41
CA LEU A 147 11.96 4.21 -7.10
C LEU A 147 10.90 3.57 -7.97
N VAL A 148 9.65 3.91 -7.72
CA VAL A 148 8.49 3.34 -8.42
C VAL A 148 7.80 4.46 -9.18
N GLY A 149 7.87 4.38 -10.50
CA GLY A 149 7.21 5.31 -11.39
C GLY A 149 5.80 4.86 -11.76
N GLU A 150 4.88 5.79 -11.83
CA GLU A 150 3.48 5.61 -12.22
C GLU A 150 3.15 6.62 -13.33
N GLY A 151 2.46 6.16 -14.40
CA GLY A 151 2.11 6.98 -15.56
C GLY A 151 2.65 6.39 -16.86
N GLN A 152 2.82 7.22 -17.89
CA GLN A 152 3.33 6.75 -19.18
C GLN A 152 4.85 6.52 -19.12
N ALA A 153 5.33 5.31 -19.45
CA ALA A 153 6.75 4.96 -19.33
C ALA A 153 7.73 5.96 -20.00
N SER A 154 7.38 6.50 -21.17
CA SER A 154 8.22 7.49 -21.87
C SER A 154 8.44 8.77 -21.06
N ARG A 155 7.44 9.23 -20.30
CA ARG A 155 7.51 10.43 -19.45
C ARG A 155 8.07 10.14 -18.07
N VAL A 156 7.85 8.93 -17.55
CA VAL A 156 8.27 8.52 -16.21
C VAL A 156 9.75 8.15 -16.15
N LYS A 157 10.32 7.52 -17.20
CA LYS A 157 11.74 7.17 -17.29
C LYS A 157 12.70 8.35 -16.98
N PRO A 158 12.53 9.56 -17.58
CA PRO A 158 13.39 10.68 -17.23
C PRO A 158 13.21 11.16 -15.79
N LEU A 159 12.00 11.08 -15.22
CA LEU A 159 11.74 11.44 -13.82
C LEU A 159 12.45 10.47 -12.86
N LEU A 160 12.39 9.17 -13.15
CA LEU A 160 13.11 8.13 -12.41
C LEU A 160 14.63 8.37 -12.47
N ALA A 161 15.17 8.63 -13.67
CA ALA A 161 16.60 8.89 -13.84
C ALA A 161 17.07 10.15 -13.08
N GLN A 162 16.25 11.21 -13.04
CA GLN A 162 16.54 12.41 -12.26
C GLN A 162 16.53 12.12 -10.76
N GLU A 163 15.52 11.40 -10.26
CA GLU A 163 15.42 11.06 -8.85
C GLU A 163 16.52 10.08 -8.43
N LYS A 164 16.90 9.13 -9.28
CA LYS A 164 18.06 8.24 -9.06
C LYS A 164 19.35 9.03 -8.93
N LYS A 165 19.61 9.98 -9.82
CA LYS A 165 20.80 10.85 -9.73
C LYS A 165 20.81 11.67 -8.45
N LYS A 166 19.65 12.14 -7.97
CA LYS A 166 19.55 12.86 -6.69
C LYS A 166 19.79 11.93 -5.50
N ALA A 167 19.14 10.76 -5.49
CA ALA A 167 19.28 9.77 -4.43
C ALA A 167 20.72 9.22 -4.34
N ALA A 168 21.37 8.96 -5.48
CA ALA A 168 22.75 8.45 -5.54
C ALA A 168 23.75 9.34 -4.80
N ARG A 169 23.49 10.65 -4.67
CA ARG A 169 24.37 11.58 -3.94
C ARG A 169 24.44 11.32 -2.43
N VAL A 170 23.46 10.63 -1.86
CA VAL A 170 23.37 10.42 -0.40
C VAL A 170 23.19 8.97 0.03
N VAL A 171 22.82 8.10 -0.91
CA VAL A 171 22.55 6.68 -0.66
C VAL A 171 23.85 5.86 -0.54
N GLY A 172 24.96 6.34 -1.13
CA GLY A 172 26.27 5.70 -1.04
C GLY A 172 26.35 4.42 -1.87
N ASP A 173 26.81 3.34 -1.24
CA ASP A 173 26.91 1.97 -1.76
C ASP A 173 25.58 1.21 -1.82
N THR A 174 24.49 1.77 -1.27
CA THR A 174 23.23 1.05 -1.17
C THR A 174 22.52 0.98 -2.53
N PRO A 175 22.02 -0.20 -2.95
CA PRO A 175 21.37 -0.34 -4.25
C PRO A 175 20.13 0.54 -4.43
N ILE A 176 19.98 1.08 -5.65
CA ILE A 176 18.81 1.85 -6.09
C ILE A 176 18.13 1.09 -7.23
N TYR A 177 16.91 0.62 -7.00
CA TYR A 177 16.09 -0.08 -7.99
C TYR A 177 15.10 0.88 -8.64
N GLU A 178 14.87 0.74 -9.94
CA GLU A 178 13.90 1.52 -10.71
C GLU A 178 12.84 0.58 -11.25
N LEU A 179 11.57 0.84 -10.93
CA LEU A 179 10.42 0.07 -11.36
C LEU A 179 9.41 1.02 -11.99
N ILE A 180 8.75 0.58 -13.07
CA ILE A 180 7.64 1.32 -13.69
C ILE A 180 6.39 0.46 -13.56
N VAL A 181 5.31 1.07 -13.06
CA VAL A 181 4.01 0.41 -12.90
C VAL A 181 3.18 0.64 -14.15
N GLY A 182 2.64 -0.45 -14.67
CA GLY A 182 1.76 -0.45 -15.83
C GLY A 182 1.64 -1.84 -16.45
N ASN A 183 1.02 -1.90 -17.64
CA ASN A 183 0.69 -3.14 -18.34
C ASN A 183 1.45 -3.31 -19.66
N GLY A 184 2.39 -2.42 -19.97
CA GLY A 184 3.27 -2.50 -21.13
C GLY A 184 4.45 -3.45 -20.95
N GLU A 185 5.28 -3.55 -21.98
CA GLU A 185 6.50 -4.37 -21.95
C GLU A 185 7.55 -3.77 -21.01
N GLY A 186 8.10 -4.61 -20.12
CA GLY A 186 9.05 -4.17 -19.09
C GLY A 186 8.42 -3.40 -17.91
N GLU A 187 7.10 -3.20 -17.92
CA GLU A 187 6.35 -2.63 -16.81
C GLU A 187 5.85 -3.74 -15.86
N ILE A 188 5.61 -3.36 -14.60
CA ILE A 188 5.10 -4.28 -13.58
C ILE A 188 3.64 -3.96 -13.32
N PRO A 189 2.72 -4.92 -13.56
CA PRO A 189 1.31 -4.73 -13.23
C PRO A 189 1.14 -4.41 -11.76
N LEU A 190 0.20 -3.51 -11.44
CA LEU A 190 -0.04 -3.05 -10.06
C LEU A 190 -0.23 -4.20 -9.07
N SER A 191 -0.97 -5.23 -9.48
CA SER A 191 -1.23 -6.45 -8.68
C SER A 191 0.03 -7.29 -8.35
N LYS A 192 1.11 -7.12 -9.11
CA LYS A 192 2.37 -7.85 -8.96
C LYS A 192 3.47 -7.01 -8.29
N LEU A 193 3.27 -5.71 -8.12
CA LEU A 193 4.26 -4.77 -7.58
C LEU A 193 4.80 -5.20 -6.22
N GLU A 194 3.92 -5.51 -5.27
CA GLU A 194 4.33 -5.95 -3.92
C GLU A 194 5.18 -7.23 -3.99
N ARG A 195 4.77 -8.20 -4.81
CA ARG A 195 5.50 -9.47 -4.97
C ARG A 195 6.87 -9.25 -5.60
N HIS A 196 6.99 -8.33 -6.56
CA HIS A 196 8.26 -8.01 -7.20
C HIS A 196 9.22 -7.35 -6.20
N ILE A 197 8.76 -6.34 -5.45
CA ILE A 197 9.55 -5.65 -4.43
C ILE A 197 10.04 -6.62 -3.35
N ARG A 198 9.17 -7.52 -2.87
CA ARG A 198 9.52 -8.52 -1.85
C ARG A 198 10.54 -9.55 -2.30
N LYS A 199 10.73 -9.76 -3.61
CA LYS A 199 11.70 -10.71 -4.17
C LYS A 199 13.11 -10.13 -4.27
N LEU A 200 13.27 -8.82 -4.13
CA LEU A 200 14.59 -8.21 -4.17
C LEU A 200 15.43 -8.68 -2.97
N PRO A 201 16.74 -8.90 -3.15
CA PRO A 201 17.61 -9.37 -2.07
C PRO A 201 17.72 -8.30 -0.98
N GLY A 202 17.82 -8.72 0.27
CA GLY A 202 18.04 -7.81 1.40
C GLY A 202 19.52 -7.42 1.50
N ASN A 203 19.83 -6.14 1.29
CA ASN A 203 21.18 -5.61 1.27
C ASN A 203 21.51 -4.74 2.49
N ILE A 204 20.49 -4.21 3.17
CA ILE A 204 20.65 -3.28 4.29
C ILE A 204 19.84 -3.69 5.51
N ASP A 205 20.32 -3.27 6.69
CA ASP A 205 19.67 -3.46 7.98
C ASP A 205 18.75 -2.28 8.34
N ARG A 206 18.02 -2.41 9.44
CA ARG A 206 17.05 -1.40 9.86
C ARG A 206 17.70 -0.05 10.23
N LYS A 207 18.88 -0.07 10.87
CA LYS A 207 19.59 1.17 11.24
C LYS A 207 19.97 1.95 9.98
N ARG A 208 20.47 1.26 8.96
CA ARG A 208 20.80 1.89 7.68
C ARG A 208 19.57 2.39 6.94
N MET A 209 18.43 1.70 7.05
CA MET A 209 17.16 2.22 6.51
C MET A 209 16.76 3.56 7.15
N ASP A 210 16.80 3.66 8.49
CA ASP A 210 16.42 4.89 9.20
C ASP A 210 17.43 6.03 8.88
N ALA A 211 18.72 5.73 8.75
CA ALA A 211 19.73 6.70 8.32
C ALA A 211 19.51 7.19 6.87
N LEU A 212 19.13 6.29 5.96
CA LEU A 212 18.81 6.63 4.56
C LEU A 212 17.56 7.51 4.48
N GLU A 213 16.53 7.21 5.27
CA GLU A 213 15.32 8.03 5.37
C GLU A 213 15.65 9.46 5.82
N GLY A 214 16.51 9.62 6.84
CA GLY A 214 17.00 10.92 7.30
C GLY A 214 17.77 11.69 6.19
N ARG A 215 18.70 11.04 5.50
CA ARG A 215 19.48 11.69 4.42
C ARG A 215 18.61 12.09 3.22
N LEU A 216 17.69 11.22 2.80
CA LEU A 216 16.79 11.46 1.67
C LEU A 216 15.71 12.50 1.98
N SER A 217 15.25 12.60 3.22
CA SER A 217 14.34 13.67 3.65
C SER A 217 15.04 15.03 3.69
N ALA A 218 16.30 15.09 4.12
CA ALA A 218 17.11 16.31 4.09
C ALA A 218 17.37 16.81 2.65
N LEU A 219 17.55 15.91 1.68
CA LEU A 219 17.64 16.30 0.26
C LEU A 219 16.37 16.99 -0.25
N LYS A 220 15.18 16.56 0.21
CA LYS A 220 13.92 17.19 -0.17
C LYS A 220 13.86 18.65 0.33
N ALA A 221 14.29 18.89 1.57
CA ALA A 221 14.35 20.23 2.14
C ALA A 221 15.31 21.16 1.40
N LYS A 222 16.41 20.62 0.85
CA LYS A 222 17.39 21.37 0.05
C LYS A 222 16.97 21.54 -1.42
N GLY A 223 16.18 20.61 -1.96
CA GLY A 223 15.74 20.57 -3.36
C GLY A 223 14.45 21.34 -3.68
N SER A 224 13.63 21.69 -2.68
CA SER A 224 12.53 22.67 -2.83
C SER A 224 12.99 24.12 -2.68
N GLY A 225 14.29 24.35 -2.45
CA GLY A 225 14.89 25.64 -2.18
C GLY A 225 15.42 26.34 -3.43
N GLY A 226 14.62 26.42 -4.50
CA GLY A 226 14.81 27.50 -5.46
C GLY A 226 14.54 28.82 -4.73
N ALA A 227 15.59 29.46 -4.22
CA ALA A 227 15.56 30.76 -3.57
C ALA A 227 14.40 30.95 -2.56
N ALA A 228 14.42 30.21 -1.45
CA ALA A 228 13.83 30.74 -0.22
C ALA A 228 14.74 31.86 0.32
N MET A 229 14.79 32.99 -0.40
CA MET A 229 15.19 34.23 0.25
C MET A 229 14.26 34.39 1.45
N PRO A 230 14.79 34.65 2.66
CA PRO A 230 13.96 35.03 3.78
C PRO A 230 13.10 36.21 3.31
N LYS A 231 11.78 36.07 3.32
CA LYS A 231 10.87 37.20 3.10
C LYS A 231 10.89 38.10 4.34
N GLY A 232 12.04 38.67 4.64
CA GLY A 232 12.13 39.91 5.40
C GLY A 232 11.66 41.06 4.50
N PRO A 233 11.25 42.20 5.07
CA PRO A 233 10.90 43.37 4.27
C PRO A 233 12.09 43.73 3.38
N MET A 234 11.90 43.58 2.07
CA MET A 234 12.90 44.01 1.09
C MET A 234 13.08 45.51 1.25
N PRO A 235 14.31 46.03 1.40
CA PRO A 235 14.52 47.47 1.44
C PRO A 235 13.99 48.08 0.12
N GLN A 236 13.09 49.06 0.26
CA GLN A 236 12.62 49.90 -0.86
C GLN A 236 13.84 50.61 -1.46
N GLY A 237 14.40 50.09 -2.55
CA GLY A 237 15.49 50.77 -3.24
C GLY A 237 16.40 49.91 -4.11
N ALA A 238 16.37 48.58 -3.99
CA ALA A 238 17.22 47.72 -4.83
C ALA A 238 16.64 47.57 -6.25
N LYS A 239 16.80 48.61 -7.07
CA LYS A 239 16.55 48.55 -8.52
C LYS A 239 17.47 47.50 -9.12
N MET A 240 16.90 46.39 -9.57
CA MET A 240 17.57 45.37 -10.38
C MET A 240 18.13 46.06 -11.63
N ARG A 241 19.43 46.31 -11.68
CA ARG A 241 20.10 46.77 -12.90
C ARG A 241 20.10 45.61 -13.90
N SER A 242 19.44 45.82 -15.03
CA SER A 242 19.26 44.83 -16.08
C SER A 242 20.61 44.35 -16.63
N ALA A 243 20.91 43.06 -16.45
CA ALA A 243 22.07 42.37 -17.03
C ALA A 243 21.91 42.07 -18.53
N ALA A 244 21.22 42.94 -19.28
CA ALA A 244 20.80 42.71 -20.66
C ALA A 244 21.41 43.71 -21.66
N ARG A 245 22.60 44.26 -21.39
CA ARG A 245 23.26 45.17 -22.34
C ARG A 245 24.78 44.97 -22.42
N THR A 246 25.20 43.76 -22.80
CA THR A 246 26.61 43.56 -23.20
C THR A 246 26.83 42.52 -24.29
N VAL A 247 25.79 42.16 -25.05
CA VAL A 247 25.95 41.36 -26.27
C VAL A 247 25.55 42.18 -27.50
N ARG A 248 26.39 43.14 -27.86
CA ARG A 248 26.54 43.57 -29.26
C ARG A 248 27.83 44.38 -29.44
N ARG A 249 28.71 43.87 -30.31
CA ARG A 249 29.96 44.41 -30.90
C ARG A 249 31.26 43.77 -30.37
N ARG A 250 31.72 42.72 -31.03
CA ARG A 250 32.68 42.79 -32.14
C ARG A 250 32.58 41.51 -32.97
#